data_AF-A0A8B9DQW1-F1
#
_entry.id   AF-A0A8B9DQW1-F1
#
_cell.length_a   1.000
_cell.length_b   1.000
_cell.length_c   1.000
_cell.angle_alpha   90.00
_cell.angle_beta   90.00
_cell.angle_gamma   90.00
#
_symmetry.space_group_name_H-M   'P 1'
#
loop_
_entity.id
_entity.type
_entity.pdbx_description
1 polymer ?
#
loop_
_entity_poly.entity_id
_entity_poly.type
_entity_poly.pdbx_seq_one_letter_code
_entity_poly.pdbx_strand_id
1 'polypeptide(L)'
;AVKLWNEWCRTSNTTNVLPTDSFCLFYRLISDPTVLLCQCSCYVAEDQQFQWLEKVFGHIRKEGLQVTILSTCPVADYKTQESTLTLPSPFLKALKTKEFKEQVCCPLLEQPNIVRDLPAAVLSYCQVWQIPAVLYQCYTDVIKLDTVTIEAFKPLLSSETLKNLVKDVSESTKSLKKLLTTNENHNNIYI
;
A
#
# COMPACT_ATOMS: atom_id res chain seq x y z
N ALA A 1 -16.84 5.69 -26.97
CA ALA A 1 -15.89 6.81 -27.08
C ALA A 1 -15.41 7.15 -25.68
N VAL A 2 -14.19 6.73 -25.31
CA VAL A 2 -13.61 6.98 -23.99
C VAL A 2 -12.87 8.32 -24.07
N LYS A 3 -13.33 9.32 -23.32
CA LYS A 3 -12.64 10.61 -23.19
C LYS A 3 -11.48 10.43 -22.21
N LEU A 4 -10.26 10.52 -22.73
CA LEU A 4 -9.01 10.60 -21.96
C LEU A 4 -9.05 11.86 -21.09
N TRP A 5 -8.93 11.70 -19.77
CA TRP A 5 -8.94 12.79 -18.80
C TRP A 5 -7.67 12.76 -17.95
N ASN A 6 -6.52 12.71 -18.63
CA ASN A 6 -5.21 12.76 -18.01
C ASN A 6 -4.42 13.89 -18.66
N GLU A 7 -4.58 15.13 -18.20
CA GLU A 7 -3.74 16.24 -18.69
C GLU A 7 -2.70 16.77 -17.69
N TRP A 8 -2.64 16.33 -16.42
CA TRP A 8 -1.65 16.90 -15.48
C TRP A 8 -0.93 15.93 -14.53
N CYS A 9 -0.76 14.67 -14.92
CA CYS A 9 0.23 13.82 -14.27
C CYS A 9 1.60 14.11 -14.89
N ARG A 10 2.55 14.67 -14.12
CA ARG A 10 3.93 14.92 -14.58
C ARG A 10 4.56 13.59 -15.02
N THR A 11 4.98 13.52 -16.27
CA THR A 11 5.59 12.36 -16.90
C THR A 11 7.08 12.26 -16.56
N SER A 12 7.55 11.09 -16.16
CA SER A 12 8.97 10.71 -16.22
C SER A 12 9.11 9.49 -17.12
N ASN A 13 9.92 9.64 -18.17
CA ASN A 13 10.12 8.63 -19.22
C ASN A 13 11.12 7.56 -18.76
N THR A 14 10.69 6.32 -18.56
CA THR A 14 11.55 5.13 -18.70
C THR A 14 10.76 3.91 -19.15
N THR A 15 11.40 3.12 -20.02
CA THR A 15 10.87 2.10 -20.93
C THR A 15 10.55 0.75 -20.28
N ASN A 16 9.34 0.21 -20.47
CA ASN A 16 9.04 -1.08 -21.14
C ASN A 16 7.59 -1.59 -20.91
N VAL A 17 6.85 -1.69 -22.02
CA VAL A 17 5.72 -2.60 -22.34
C VAL A 17 4.62 -2.83 -21.28
N LEU A 18 3.96 -1.76 -20.85
CA LEU A 18 2.54 -1.68 -20.45
C LEU A 18 2.02 -0.32 -20.96
N PRO A 19 0.71 -0.08 -21.15
CA PRO A 19 0.25 1.21 -21.64
C PRO A 19 0.75 2.29 -20.68
N THR A 20 1.62 3.16 -21.18
CA THR A 20 2.49 4.09 -20.45
C THR A 20 1.73 5.12 -19.59
N ASP A 21 0.39 5.07 -19.63
CA ASP A 21 -0.55 5.96 -18.95
C ASP A 21 -1.37 5.27 -17.84
N SER A 22 -1.01 4.03 -17.48
CA SER A 22 -1.77 3.23 -16.49
C SER A 22 -1.20 3.43 -15.08
N PHE A 23 -1.70 4.45 -14.40
CA PHE A 23 -1.26 4.86 -13.06
C PHE A 23 -1.78 3.99 -11.90
N CYS A 24 -2.74 3.11 -12.19
CA CYS A 24 -3.30 2.14 -11.26
C CYS A 24 -3.54 0.83 -12.00
N LEU A 25 -2.89 -0.24 -11.54
CA LEU A 25 -2.93 -1.57 -12.14
C LEU A 25 -3.62 -2.54 -11.20
N PHE A 26 -4.58 -3.29 -11.74
CA PHE A 26 -5.25 -4.37 -11.03
C PHE A 26 -4.76 -5.70 -11.54
N TYR A 27 -4.26 -6.52 -10.63
CA TYR A 27 -3.91 -7.91 -10.88
C TYR A 27 -4.92 -8.81 -10.19
N ARG A 28 -5.31 -9.88 -10.87
CA ARG A 28 -6.14 -10.94 -10.29
C ARG A 28 -5.28 -12.17 -10.11
N LEU A 29 -5.34 -12.78 -8.94
CA LEU A 29 -4.59 -14.00 -8.68
C LEU A 29 -5.19 -15.16 -9.51
N ILE A 30 -4.34 -15.86 -10.27
CA ILE A 30 -4.80 -16.93 -11.18
C ILE A 30 -5.33 -18.13 -10.39
N SER A 31 -4.69 -18.48 -9.27
CA SER A 31 -5.11 -19.62 -8.44
C SER A 31 -6.35 -19.35 -7.61
N ASP A 32 -6.64 -18.07 -7.33
CA ASP A 32 -7.82 -17.66 -6.57
C ASP A 32 -8.36 -16.34 -7.14
N PRO A 33 -9.39 -16.38 -8.00
CA PRO A 33 -9.89 -15.18 -8.67
C PRO A 33 -10.61 -14.20 -7.74
N THR A 34 -10.82 -14.56 -6.47
CA THR A 34 -11.41 -13.66 -5.46
C THR A 34 -10.40 -12.63 -4.95
N VAL A 35 -9.10 -12.92 -5.10
CA VAL A 35 -8.01 -12.05 -4.68
C VAL A 35 -7.65 -11.07 -5.80
N LEU A 36 -7.69 -9.78 -5.46
CA LEU A 36 -7.27 -8.67 -6.31
C LEU A 36 -6.12 -7.91 -5.64
N LEU A 37 -5.09 -7.61 -6.41
CA LEU A 37 -4.01 -6.71 -6.03
C LEU A 37 -4.16 -5.41 -6.82
N CYS A 38 -4.24 -4.29 -6.11
CA CYS A 38 -4.25 -2.96 -6.69
C CYS A 38 -2.89 -2.32 -6.45
N GLN A 39 -2.13 -2.07 -7.52
CA GLN A 39 -0.88 -1.32 -7.48
C GLN A 39 -1.13 0.09 -7.99
N CYS A 40 -0.98 1.08 -7.13
CA CYS A 40 -0.96 2.48 -7.53
C CYS A 40 0.50 2.93 -7.70
N SER A 41 0.86 3.34 -8.91
CA SER A 41 2.21 3.80 -9.29
C SER A 41 2.31 5.32 -9.41
N CYS A 42 1.23 6.04 -9.13
CA CYS A 42 1.21 7.50 -9.13
C CYS A 42 0.88 8.09 -7.76
N TYR A 43 1.27 9.36 -7.60
CA TYR A 43 0.74 10.20 -6.56
C TYR A 43 -0.70 10.62 -6.91
N VAL A 44 -1.65 10.36 -6.01
CA VAL A 44 -3.03 10.86 -6.11
C VAL A 44 -3.18 12.05 -5.17
N ALA A 45 -3.34 13.24 -5.73
CA ALA A 45 -3.53 14.48 -4.99
C ALA A 45 -4.73 14.39 -4.03
N GLU A 46 -4.62 15.03 -2.86
CA GLU A 46 -5.59 14.92 -1.76
C GLU A 46 -7.04 15.23 -2.19
N ASP A 47 -7.22 16.23 -3.05
CA ASP A 47 -8.53 16.65 -3.60
C ASP A 47 -9.13 15.64 -4.59
N GLN A 48 -8.31 14.72 -5.13
CA GLN A 48 -8.73 13.69 -6.09
C GLN A 48 -8.88 12.30 -5.45
N GLN A 49 -8.39 12.09 -4.23
CA GLN A 49 -8.38 10.77 -3.57
C GLN A 49 -9.80 10.19 -3.44
N PHE A 50 -10.79 10.99 -3.05
CA PHE A 50 -12.16 10.52 -2.93
C PHE A 50 -12.73 10.04 -4.28
N GLN A 51 -12.53 10.81 -5.35
CA GLN A 51 -13.00 10.43 -6.69
C GLN A 51 -12.29 9.19 -7.21
N TRP A 52 -10.99 9.05 -6.92
CA TRP A 52 -10.23 7.85 -7.24
C TRP A 52 -10.80 6.62 -6.51
N LEU A 53 -11.11 6.75 -5.22
CA LEU A 53 -11.69 5.67 -4.42
C LEU A 53 -13.06 5.24 -4.95
N GLU A 54 -13.93 6.17 -5.27
CA GLU A 54 -15.24 5.87 -5.87
C GLU A 54 -15.08 5.10 -7.20
N LYS A 55 -14.08 5.44 -8.01
CA LYS A 55 -13.79 4.68 -9.23
C LYS A 55 -13.26 3.28 -8.92
N VAL A 56 -12.35 3.12 -7.96
CA VAL A 56 -11.78 1.81 -7.64
C VAL A 56 -12.82 0.90 -6.99
N PHE A 57 -13.45 1.37 -5.91
CA PHE A 57 -14.42 0.59 -5.14
C PHE A 57 -15.77 0.47 -5.84
N GLY A 58 -16.13 1.40 -6.73
CA GLY A 58 -17.39 1.34 -7.49
C GLY A 58 -17.48 0.14 -8.45
N HIS A 59 -16.33 -0.43 -8.85
CA HIS A 59 -16.28 -1.62 -9.71
C HIS A 59 -16.01 -2.91 -8.93
N ILE A 60 -15.89 -2.84 -7.60
CA ILE A 60 -15.64 -3.99 -6.73
C ILE A 60 -16.90 -4.27 -5.92
N ARG A 61 -17.32 -5.53 -5.92
CA ARG A 61 -18.44 -5.98 -5.07
C ARG A 61 -18.03 -5.84 -3.60
N LYS A 62 -18.82 -5.10 -2.82
CA LYS A 62 -18.52 -4.79 -1.40
C LYS A 62 -18.89 -5.94 -0.46
N GLU A 63 -19.87 -6.78 -0.82
CA GLU A 63 -20.25 -7.92 0.03
C GLU A 63 -19.11 -8.94 0.14
N GLY A 64 -18.66 -9.20 1.37
CA GLY A 64 -17.53 -10.11 1.64
C GLY A 64 -16.17 -9.55 1.27
N LEU A 65 -16.06 -8.26 0.92
CA LEU A 65 -14.79 -7.61 0.62
C LEU A 65 -13.99 -7.36 1.90
N GLN A 66 -12.72 -7.73 1.89
CA GLN A 66 -11.73 -7.37 2.91
C GLN A 66 -10.56 -6.68 2.23
N VAL A 67 -10.09 -5.58 2.82
CA VAL A 67 -9.04 -4.73 2.22
C VAL A 67 -7.79 -4.75 3.09
N THR A 68 -6.66 -5.12 2.49
CA THR A 68 -5.34 -4.98 3.13
C THR A 68 -4.54 -3.92 2.40
N ILE A 69 -4.09 -2.91 3.12
CA ILE A 69 -3.34 -1.77 2.60
C ILE A 69 -1.90 -1.93 3.07
N LEU A 70 -0.95 -1.92 2.13
CA LEU A 70 0.47 -1.96 2.44
C LEU A 70 1.07 -0.60 2.06
N SER A 71 1.74 0.05 2.99
CA SER A 71 2.38 1.34 2.77
C SER A 71 3.72 1.41 3.49
N THR A 72 4.58 2.29 3.00
CA THR A 72 5.88 2.60 3.59
C THR A 72 5.98 4.10 3.84
N CYS A 73 6.64 4.49 4.93
CA CYS A 73 6.94 5.88 5.21
C CYS A 73 8.32 6.00 5.89
N PRO A 74 8.97 7.16 5.79
CA PRO A 74 10.22 7.41 6.49
C PRO A 74 10.09 7.19 8.00
N VAL A 75 11.09 6.57 8.62
CA VAL A 75 11.15 6.44 10.09
C VAL A 75 11.18 7.81 10.79
N ALA A 76 11.68 8.84 10.11
CA ALA A 76 11.68 10.21 10.61
C ALA A 76 10.28 10.80 10.84
N ASP A 77 9.24 10.25 10.18
CA ASP A 77 7.86 10.68 10.37
C ASP A 77 7.20 10.01 11.58
N TYR A 78 7.85 9.02 12.18
CA TYR A 78 7.36 8.33 13.36
C TYR A 78 7.61 9.17 14.62
N LYS A 79 6.52 9.43 15.34
CA LYS A 79 6.50 10.18 16.59
C LYS A 79 6.54 9.20 17.76
N THR A 80 7.65 9.24 18.50
CA THR A 80 7.85 8.49 19.74
C THR A 80 8.58 9.37 20.76
N GLN A 81 8.51 9.00 22.04
CA GLN A 81 9.31 9.62 23.11
C GLN A 81 10.76 9.15 23.07
N GLU A 82 11.02 7.99 22.47
CA GLU A 82 12.36 7.43 22.27
C GLU A 82 13.07 8.13 21.10
N SER A 83 14.40 8.03 21.06
CA SER A 83 15.14 8.52 19.89
C SER A 83 14.81 7.68 18.67
N THR A 84 14.53 8.31 17.53
CA THR A 84 14.33 7.59 16.27
C THR A 84 15.59 6.83 15.82
N LEU A 85 16.77 7.25 16.28
CA LEU A 85 18.05 6.57 16.02
C LEU A 85 18.19 5.22 16.73
N THR A 86 17.42 4.99 17.80
CA THR A 86 17.47 3.74 18.56
C THR A 86 16.39 2.75 18.16
N LEU A 87 15.48 3.15 17.24
CA LEU A 87 14.41 2.28 16.78
C LEU A 87 14.94 1.22 15.81
N PRO A 88 14.46 -0.03 15.91
CA PRO A 88 14.79 -1.06 14.94
C PRO A 88 14.10 -0.75 13.60
N SER A 89 14.86 -0.31 12.59
CA SER A 89 14.37 -0.10 11.22
C SER A 89 14.73 -1.29 10.32
N PRO A 90 13.83 -1.77 9.44
CA PRO A 90 12.43 -1.38 9.28
C PRO A 90 11.50 -2.05 10.31
N PHE A 91 10.38 -1.41 10.62
CA PHE A 91 9.34 -1.98 11.50
C PHE A 91 7.92 -1.68 11.03
N LEU A 92 6.99 -2.57 11.40
CA LEU A 92 5.57 -2.45 11.04
C LEU A 92 4.73 -1.89 12.20
N LYS A 93 3.77 -1.04 11.84
CA LYS A 93 2.63 -0.68 12.67
C LYS A 93 1.34 -0.91 11.90
N ALA A 94 0.26 -1.22 12.61
CA ALA A 94 -1.04 -1.46 11.99
C ALA A 94 -2.09 -0.43 12.41
N LEU A 95 -2.95 -0.03 11.48
CA LEU A 95 -4.25 0.56 11.76
C LEU A 95 -5.33 -0.30 11.16
N LYS A 96 -6.49 -0.37 11.80
CA LYS A 96 -7.59 -1.19 11.29
C LYS A 96 -8.94 -0.52 11.49
N THR A 97 -9.87 -0.85 10.61
CA THR A 97 -11.26 -0.42 10.76
C THR A 97 -11.93 -1.19 11.89
N LYS A 98 -13.03 -0.64 12.41
CA LYS A 98 -13.87 -1.32 13.42
C LYS A 98 -14.33 -2.70 12.96
N GLU A 99 -14.58 -2.87 11.66
CA GLU A 99 -15.09 -4.12 11.09
C GLU A 99 -14.02 -5.21 10.92
N PHE A 100 -12.74 -4.86 10.98
CA PHE A 100 -11.66 -5.83 10.94
C PHE A 100 -11.46 -6.51 12.31
N LYS A 101 -11.93 -7.77 12.42
CA LYS A 101 -11.92 -8.53 13.68
C LYS A 101 -10.69 -9.40 13.88
N GLU A 102 -9.94 -9.70 12.82
CA GLU A 102 -8.76 -10.54 12.91
C GLU A 102 -7.64 -9.89 13.75
N GLN A 103 -6.75 -10.73 14.25
CA GLN A 103 -5.54 -10.30 14.94
C GLN A 103 -4.50 -9.83 13.93
N VAL A 104 -3.86 -8.71 14.21
CA VAL A 104 -2.76 -8.17 13.42
C VAL A 104 -1.43 -8.76 13.87
N CYS A 105 -0.47 -8.91 12.95
CA CYS A 105 0.83 -9.52 13.25
C CYS A 105 1.87 -8.53 13.81
N CYS A 106 1.50 -7.26 14.02
CA CYS A 106 2.37 -6.21 14.54
C CYS A 106 1.60 -5.26 15.47
N PRO A 107 2.29 -4.45 16.30
CA PRO A 107 1.63 -3.49 17.18
C PRO A 107 0.75 -2.49 16.41
N LEU A 108 -0.34 -2.05 17.03
CA LEU A 108 -1.16 -0.98 16.48
C LEU A 108 -0.40 0.35 16.51
N LEU A 109 -0.70 1.23 15.56
CA LEU A 109 -0.16 2.56 15.50
C LEU A 109 -0.79 3.42 16.61
N GLU A 110 0.07 3.89 17.51
CA GLU A 110 -0.32 4.69 18.67
C GLU A 110 -0.36 6.19 18.34
N GLN A 111 -1.17 6.93 19.09
CA GLN A 111 -1.15 8.39 19.05
C GLN A 111 0.21 8.91 19.55
N PRO A 112 0.77 9.98 18.97
CA PRO A 112 0.18 10.94 18.04
C PRO A 112 0.51 10.67 16.56
N ASN A 113 0.83 9.43 16.21
CA ASN A 113 1.13 9.06 14.82
C ASN A 113 -0.15 9.08 13.97
N ILE A 114 -0.01 9.56 12.73
CA ILE A 114 -1.11 9.73 11.79
C ILE A 114 -0.66 9.19 10.45
N VAL A 115 -1.51 8.38 9.81
CA VAL A 115 -1.33 7.97 8.41
C VAL A 115 -1.94 9.03 7.51
N ARG A 116 -1.29 9.34 6.40
CA ARG A 116 -1.70 10.40 5.45
C ARG A 116 -1.90 9.82 4.05
N ASP A 117 -2.28 10.70 3.13
CA ASP A 117 -2.41 10.44 1.70
C ASP A 117 -3.37 9.27 1.36
N LEU A 118 -3.17 8.68 0.19
CA LEU A 118 -4.02 7.62 -0.35
C LEU A 118 -4.23 6.44 0.62
N PRO A 119 -3.21 5.91 1.33
CA PRO A 119 -3.43 4.84 2.30
C PRO A 119 -4.44 5.21 3.41
N ALA A 120 -4.36 6.44 3.93
CA ALA A 120 -5.31 6.95 4.91
C ALA A 120 -6.72 7.12 4.31
N ALA A 121 -6.80 7.63 3.08
CA ALA A 121 -8.06 7.81 2.37
C ALA A 121 -8.75 6.46 2.11
N VAL A 122 -8.01 5.42 1.68
CA VAL A 122 -8.52 4.06 1.48
C VAL A 122 -9.04 3.48 2.80
N LEU A 123 -8.27 3.59 3.88
CA LEU A 123 -8.69 3.08 5.19
C LEU A 123 -9.94 3.81 5.72
N SER A 124 -9.99 5.14 5.53
CA SER A 124 -11.12 5.97 5.92
C SER A 124 -12.38 5.64 5.11
N TYR A 125 -12.23 5.42 3.81
CA TYR A 125 -13.32 4.93 2.96
C TYR A 125 -13.87 3.61 3.49
N CYS A 126 -13.00 2.64 3.76
CA CYS A 126 -13.41 1.35 4.32
C CYS A 126 -14.11 1.52 5.67
N GLN A 127 -13.64 2.42 6.54
CA GLN A 127 -14.27 2.71 7.82
C GLN A 127 -15.68 3.29 7.67
N VAL A 128 -15.90 4.21 6.73
CA VAL A 128 -17.21 4.84 6.47
C VAL A 128 -18.19 3.82 5.89
N TRP A 129 -17.73 2.99 4.95
CA TRP A 129 -18.55 2.00 4.25
C TRP A 129 -18.62 0.64 4.96
N GLN A 130 -18.15 0.55 6.21
CA GLN A 130 -18.17 -0.67 7.03
C GLN A 130 -17.49 -1.87 6.36
N ILE A 131 -16.42 -1.62 5.61
CA ILE A 131 -15.59 -2.64 4.98
C ILE A 131 -14.48 -3.04 5.98
N PRO A 132 -14.33 -4.35 6.31
CA PRO A 132 -13.19 -4.84 7.08
C PRO A 132 -11.89 -4.48 6.37
N ALA A 133 -11.05 -3.67 7.02
CA ALA A 133 -9.77 -3.28 6.44
C ALA A 133 -8.68 -3.11 7.49
N VAL A 134 -7.46 -3.42 7.07
CA VAL A 134 -6.24 -3.22 7.84
C VAL A 134 -5.18 -2.56 6.97
N LEU A 135 -4.49 -1.58 7.53
CA LEU A 135 -3.35 -0.91 6.96
C LEU A 135 -2.11 -1.31 7.73
N TYR A 136 -1.09 -1.77 7.02
CA TYR A 136 0.24 -2.03 7.54
C TYR A 136 1.20 -0.96 7.02
N GLN A 137 1.66 -0.11 7.94
CA GLN A 137 2.62 0.96 7.70
C GLN A 137 4.01 0.46 8.08
N CYS A 138 4.91 0.40 7.11
CA CYS A 138 6.31 0.11 7.35
C CYS A 138 7.09 1.42 7.49
N TYR A 139 7.68 1.62 8.67
CA TYR A 139 8.62 2.70 8.92
C TYR A 139 10.01 2.22 8.56
N THR A 140 10.65 2.93 7.65
CA THR A 140 11.96 2.56 7.12
C THR A 140 12.87 3.78 6.96
N ASP A 141 14.17 3.59 7.14
CA ASP A 141 15.21 4.60 6.96
C ASP A 141 15.73 4.68 5.52
N VAL A 142 15.30 3.75 4.65
CA VAL A 142 15.64 3.77 3.23
C VAL A 142 14.61 4.54 2.42
N ILE A 143 15.10 5.43 1.54
CA ILE A 143 14.26 6.19 0.60
C ILE A 143 13.75 5.29 -0.53
N LYS A 144 14.52 4.26 -0.87
CA LYS A 144 14.18 3.29 -1.92
C LYS A 144 13.78 1.98 -1.28
N LEU A 145 12.70 1.40 -1.78
CA LEU A 145 12.26 0.11 -1.28
C LEU A 145 13.32 -0.95 -1.54
N ASP A 146 13.90 -1.48 -0.48
CA ASP A 146 14.95 -2.47 -0.53
C ASP A 146 14.44 -3.85 -0.09
N THR A 147 15.31 -4.83 -0.26
CA THR A 147 15.06 -6.23 0.13
C THR A 147 14.67 -6.34 1.61
N VAL A 148 15.29 -5.54 2.47
CA VAL A 148 15.09 -5.55 3.93
C VAL A 148 13.70 -5.00 4.30
N THR A 149 13.28 -3.90 3.68
CA THR A 149 11.94 -3.32 3.87
C THR A 149 10.85 -4.29 3.45
N ILE A 150 11.06 -5.05 2.37
CA ILE A 150 10.11 -6.08 1.92
C ILE A 150 10.06 -7.25 2.91
N GLU A 151 11.19 -7.62 3.50
CA GLU A 151 11.24 -8.66 4.53
C GLU A 151 10.50 -8.27 5.81
N ALA A 152 10.36 -6.97 6.11
CA ALA A 152 9.50 -6.51 7.21
C ALA A 152 8.04 -6.97 7.05
N PHE A 153 7.56 -7.14 5.82
CA PHE A 153 6.22 -7.64 5.51
C PHE A 153 6.13 -9.18 5.54
N LYS A 154 7.22 -9.92 5.74
CA LYS A 154 7.22 -11.39 5.76
C LYS A 154 6.25 -12.01 6.79
N PRO A 155 6.07 -11.45 8.01
CA PRO A 155 5.05 -11.94 8.93
C PRO A 155 3.63 -11.85 8.36
N LEU A 156 3.35 -10.86 7.51
CA LEU A 156 2.06 -10.70 6.85
C LEU A 156 1.82 -11.77 5.81
N LEU A 157 2.85 -12.17 5.07
CA LEU A 157 2.79 -13.28 4.11
C LEU A 157 2.44 -14.62 4.77
N SER A 158 2.69 -14.73 6.08
CA SER A 158 2.36 -15.90 6.88
C SER A 158 1.03 -15.76 7.64
N SER A 159 0.37 -14.59 7.54
CA SER A 159 -0.91 -14.33 8.20
C SER A 159 -2.08 -15.00 7.47
N GLU A 160 -3.18 -15.24 8.17
CA GLU A 160 -4.39 -15.81 7.56
C GLU A 160 -4.93 -14.96 6.42
N THR A 161 -4.74 -13.64 6.49
CA THR A 161 -5.21 -12.67 5.50
C THR A 161 -4.49 -12.79 4.16
N LEU A 162 -3.20 -13.15 4.14
CA LEU A 162 -2.38 -13.21 2.91
C LEU A 162 -1.80 -14.60 2.60
N LYS A 163 -2.09 -15.63 3.41
CA LYS A 163 -1.61 -17.00 3.16
C LYS A 163 -1.97 -17.53 1.77
N ASN A 164 -3.11 -17.10 1.22
CA ASN A 164 -3.57 -17.51 -0.12
C ASN A 164 -2.86 -16.77 -1.27
N LEU A 165 -2.27 -15.60 -0.99
CA LEU A 165 -1.45 -14.85 -1.96
C LEU A 165 -0.07 -15.48 -2.15
N VAL A 166 0.32 -16.38 -1.25
CA VAL A 166 1.70 -16.83 -1.07
C VAL A 166 1.73 -18.35 -1.16
N LYS A 167 1.99 -18.89 -2.36
CA LYS A 167 2.22 -20.34 -2.53
C LYS A 167 3.53 -20.79 -1.86
N ASP A 168 4.54 -19.93 -1.88
CA ASP A 168 5.82 -20.09 -1.18
C ASP A 168 6.29 -18.70 -0.72
N VAL A 169 6.62 -18.55 0.57
CA VAL A 169 7.08 -17.27 1.17
C VAL A 169 8.36 -16.78 0.50
N SER A 170 9.25 -17.70 0.09
CA SER A 170 10.52 -17.37 -0.55
C SER A 170 10.37 -16.90 -2.00
N GLU A 171 9.40 -17.42 -2.74
CA GLU A 171 9.07 -16.93 -4.09
C GLU A 171 8.20 -15.67 -4.04
N SER A 172 7.34 -15.54 -3.04
CA SER A 172 6.42 -14.40 -2.93
C SER A 172 7.13 -13.12 -2.51
N THR A 173 8.22 -13.22 -1.74
CA THR A 173 9.12 -12.08 -1.53
C THR A 173 9.80 -11.64 -2.83
N LYS A 174 10.11 -12.56 -3.76
CA LYS A 174 10.63 -12.22 -5.09
C LYS A 174 9.55 -11.58 -5.98
N SER A 175 8.31 -12.06 -5.91
CA SER A 175 7.17 -11.48 -6.62
C SER A 175 6.80 -10.09 -6.08
N LEU A 176 6.82 -9.90 -4.75
CA LEU A 176 6.67 -8.59 -4.11
C LEU A 176 7.82 -7.66 -4.46
N LYS A 177 9.08 -8.14 -4.45
CA LYS A 177 10.24 -7.39 -4.97
C LYS A 177 9.97 -6.90 -6.39
N LYS A 178 9.53 -7.78 -7.29
CA LYS A 178 9.24 -7.44 -8.69
C LYS A 178 8.10 -6.41 -8.83
N LEU A 179 7.04 -6.53 -8.03
CA LEU A 179 5.92 -5.59 -8.02
C LEU A 179 6.31 -4.22 -7.47
N LEU A 180 7.17 -4.19 -6.45
CA LEU A 180 7.52 -2.98 -5.74
C LEU A 180 8.71 -2.21 -6.34
N THR A 181 9.59 -2.86 -7.11
CA THR A 181 10.70 -2.21 -7.83
C THR A 181 10.25 -1.27 -8.97
N THR A 182 8.98 -1.26 -9.35
CA THR A 182 8.48 -0.46 -10.49
C THR A 182 8.10 0.99 -10.13
N ASN A 183 8.15 1.38 -8.86
CA ASN A 183 7.84 2.74 -8.42
C ASN A 183 9.13 3.54 -8.13
N GLU A 184 9.84 3.93 -9.19
CA GLU A 184 10.97 4.85 -9.12
C GLU A 184 10.51 6.28 -9.39
N ASN A 185 10.06 7.03 -8.38
CA ASN A 185 9.92 8.48 -8.49
C ASN A 185 10.13 9.17 -7.13
N HIS A 186 11.38 9.55 -6.85
CA HIS A 186 11.66 10.64 -5.93
C HIS A 186 12.58 11.64 -6.65
N ASN A 187 11.97 12.71 -7.16
CA ASN A 187 12.68 13.95 -7.42
C ASN A 187 12.90 14.63 -6.09
N ASN A 188 14.15 14.80 -5.67
CA ASN A 188 14.57 15.89 -4.80
C ASN A 188 16.06 16.17 -5.08
N ILE A 189 16.32 17.24 -5.82
CA ILE A 189 17.61 17.94 -5.82
C ILE A 189 17.42 19.12 -4.87
N TYR A 190 18.28 19.24 -3.86
CA TYR A 190 18.40 20.45 -3.05
C TYR A 190 19.73 21.12 -3.39
N ILE A 191 19.66 22.42 -3.73
CA ILE A 191 20.82 23.34 -3.76
C ILE A 191 20.88 24.01 -2.39
#